data_AF-A0A182FPC8-F1
#
_entry.id   AF-A0A182FPC8-F1
#
_cell.length_a   1.000
_cell.length_b   1.000
_cell.length_c   1.000
_cell.angle_alpha   90.00
_cell.angle_beta   90.00
_cell.angle_gamma   90.00
#
_symmetry.space_group_name_H-M   'P 1'
#
loop_
_entity.id
_entity.type
_entity.pdbx_description
1 polymer ?
#
loop_
_entity_poly.entity_id
_entity_poly.type
_entity_poly.pdbx_seq_one_letter_code
_entity_poly.pdbx_strand_id
1 'polypeptide(L)'
;MSTVELRWQVVRDLAIHKLRFGQVNEAIETFTEALAVAPPAPTGDEDGESAKVLAGKASAELAASTPDRAVDTLRKSGTNYPATLLRCRALYGVADLEQHLLTAANDQRAQGPPGGHRNRELEAEVDLGRSTFDAVLGDRAGASLLEYRHRFPQIKAEQRLRKAQTIDRPRWKVLAEAGECDVISVQETVRQEPPIRERARRETNSRILGQLYLGRGWKDWMFCKELRPDGRHGATVNLPQTPDSSSAMMALIEECCQRTSAFIKQSQARCPLYSHRFGRFGSPAKRRREWNELDQLLRYRYRAYRAVYRHLDHLHELRAARKSVQLFRYAGEILRDFYKITTVRVLPDKGQLVREICNLIGLTIVDGLRIPVTLMDEPAEKRLLALFAVPPAKETVTVIPVFGDISTYRDPTEPDHSFLRYKAKITELEGQYQRVQYPIERCFLDHEMARHHLHNGWLDDVKVMGTRMVEEAIGCGSHLWRLIGHLTIAKALCAQNNLEQLAKLLCEVAEFVSLSLPDERIAFFVELAQKLTQGLLNRKQDSELHPSS
;
A
#
# COMPACT_ATOMS: atom_id res chain seq x y z
N MET A 1 -22.47 29.07 49.12
CA MET A 1 -22.96 28.28 47.97
C MET A 1 -24.38 27.86 48.27
N SER A 2 -25.30 28.06 47.33
CA SER A 2 -26.68 27.63 47.47
C SER A 2 -26.78 26.09 47.48
N THR A 3 -27.83 25.53 48.07
CA THR A 3 -28.08 24.06 48.08
C THR A 3 -28.20 23.49 46.67
N VAL A 4 -28.66 24.31 45.72
CA VAL A 4 -28.77 23.97 44.29
C VAL A 4 -27.38 23.90 43.61
N GLU A 5 -26.48 24.83 43.92
CA GLU A 5 -25.09 24.80 43.43
C GLU A 5 -24.32 23.58 43.94
N LEU A 6 -24.47 23.24 45.22
CA LEU A 6 -23.86 22.04 45.82
C LEU A 6 -24.38 20.76 45.13
N ARG A 7 -25.69 20.66 44.92
CA ARG A 7 -26.30 19.52 44.23
C ARG A 7 -25.80 19.40 42.79
N TRP A 8 -25.69 20.51 42.08
CA TRP A 8 -25.14 20.53 40.72
C TRP A 8 -23.68 20.07 40.68
N GLN A 9 -22.83 20.55 41.59
CA GLN A 9 -21.42 20.16 41.65
C GLN A 9 -21.25 18.67 41.89
N VAL A 10 -22.04 18.09 42.80
CA VAL A 10 -22.01 16.65 43.10
C VAL A 10 -22.42 15.82 41.89
N VAL A 11 -23.49 16.19 41.18
CA VAL A 11 -23.97 15.46 40.00
C VAL A 11 -22.97 15.58 38.85
N ARG A 12 -22.36 16.76 38.65
CA ARG A 12 -21.27 16.95 37.67
C ARG A 12 -20.06 16.07 37.99
N ASP A 13 -19.58 16.10 39.23
CA ASP A 13 -18.37 15.37 39.61
C ASP A 13 -18.59 13.85 39.53
N LEU A 14 -19.82 13.39 39.79
CA LEU A 14 -20.25 12.02 39.55
C LEU A 14 -20.25 11.68 38.05
N ALA A 15 -20.74 12.58 37.20
CA ALA A 15 -20.73 12.39 35.75
C ALA A 15 -19.31 12.33 35.18
N ILE A 16 -18.41 13.21 35.64
CA ILE A 16 -16.98 13.20 35.30
C ILE A 16 -16.32 11.91 35.76
N HIS A 17 -16.65 11.45 36.97
CA HIS A 17 -16.16 10.17 37.49
C HIS A 17 -16.61 9.01 36.60
N LYS A 18 -17.91 8.87 36.32
CA LYS A 18 -18.44 7.83 35.42
C LYS A 18 -17.82 7.85 34.03
N LEU A 19 -17.60 9.05 33.48
CA LEU A 19 -16.93 9.24 32.20
C LEU A 19 -15.47 8.75 32.23
N ARG A 20 -14.74 9.01 33.31
CA ARG A 20 -13.36 8.50 33.52
C ARG A 20 -13.31 6.97 33.65
N PHE A 21 -14.38 6.35 34.16
CA PHE A 21 -14.52 4.89 34.25
C PHE A 21 -15.07 4.24 32.96
N GLY A 22 -15.31 5.00 31.91
CA GLY A 22 -15.76 4.48 30.61
C GLY A 22 -17.25 4.12 30.55
N GLN A 23 -18.03 4.49 31.58
CA GLN A 23 -19.48 4.32 31.60
C GLN A 23 -20.15 5.50 30.87
N VAL A 24 -20.01 5.53 29.54
CA VAL A 24 -20.36 6.70 28.71
C VAL A 24 -21.86 7.00 28.75
N ASN A 25 -22.72 5.98 28.68
CA ASN A 25 -24.18 6.18 28.67
C ASN A 25 -24.69 6.71 30.03
N GLU A 26 -24.22 6.13 31.13
CA GLU A 26 -24.56 6.60 32.47
C GLU A 26 -23.98 7.99 32.75
N ALA A 27 -22.81 8.31 32.20
CA ALA A 27 -22.24 9.64 32.28
C ALA A 27 -23.12 10.67 31.54
N ILE A 28 -23.56 10.34 30.32
CA ILE A 28 -24.48 11.19 29.53
C ILE A 28 -25.78 11.44 30.31
N GLU A 29 -26.38 10.40 30.89
CA GLU A 29 -27.60 10.54 31.72
C GLU A 29 -27.36 11.42 32.95
N THR A 30 -26.22 11.26 33.64
CA THR A 30 -25.89 12.15 34.76
C THR A 30 -25.58 13.58 34.33
N PHE A 31 -25.05 13.80 33.13
CA PHE A 31 -24.86 15.15 32.58
C PHE A 31 -26.19 15.78 32.15
N THR A 32 -27.14 15.01 31.61
CA THR A 32 -28.48 15.52 31.29
C THR A 32 -29.27 15.83 32.56
N GLU A 33 -29.11 15.04 33.62
CA GLU A 33 -29.62 15.37 34.96
C GLU A 33 -28.97 16.63 35.53
N ALA A 34 -27.65 16.79 35.39
CA ALA A 34 -26.97 18.02 35.81
C ALA A 34 -27.46 19.26 35.06
N LEU A 35 -27.79 19.12 33.77
CA LEU A 35 -28.41 20.17 32.96
C LEU A 35 -29.83 20.50 33.42
N ALA A 36 -30.62 19.51 33.84
CA ALA A 36 -31.97 19.69 34.34
C ALA A 36 -32.02 20.33 35.75
N VAL A 37 -30.98 20.14 36.56
CA VAL A 37 -30.87 20.67 37.94
C VAL A 37 -30.30 22.11 37.96
N ALA A 38 -29.89 22.67 36.83
CA ALA A 38 -29.37 24.03 36.75
C ALA A 38 -30.44 25.06 37.19
N PRO A 39 -30.12 26.01 38.10
CA PRO A 39 -31.11 26.99 38.60
C PRO A 39 -31.59 27.93 37.48
N PRO A 40 -32.88 28.34 37.45
CA PRO A 40 -33.34 29.38 36.52
C PRO A 40 -32.71 30.73 36.86
N ALA A 41 -32.39 31.53 35.84
CA ALA A 41 -31.70 32.81 35.99
C ALA A 41 -32.49 33.81 36.86
N PRO A 42 -31.95 34.30 37.99
CA PRO A 42 -32.55 35.42 38.68
C PRO A 42 -32.27 36.72 37.90
N THR A 43 -33.33 37.45 37.59
CA THR A 43 -33.25 38.83 37.13
C THR A 43 -32.86 39.72 38.31
N GLY A 44 -31.60 40.17 38.37
CA GLY A 44 -31.26 41.37 39.14
C GLY A 44 -29.95 41.40 39.93
N ASP A 45 -29.32 40.27 40.26
CA ASP A 45 -28.12 40.27 41.10
C ASP A 45 -26.87 39.84 40.31
N GLU A 46 -25.73 40.49 40.60
CA GLU A 46 -24.41 40.29 39.96
C GLU A 46 -23.85 38.84 40.07
N ASP A 47 -24.54 37.96 40.78
CA ASP A 47 -24.25 36.52 40.89
C ASP A 47 -25.10 35.63 39.94
N GLY A 48 -25.98 36.24 39.12
CA GLY A 48 -26.91 35.56 38.20
C GLY A 48 -26.27 34.90 36.97
N GLU A 49 -24.95 35.03 36.79
CA GLU A 49 -24.20 34.44 35.68
C GLU A 49 -23.91 32.93 35.84
N SER A 50 -24.15 32.38 37.03
CA SER A 50 -23.80 31.00 37.38
C SER A 50 -24.53 29.96 36.51
N ALA A 51 -25.84 30.06 36.30
CA ALA A 51 -26.61 29.00 35.64
C ALA A 51 -26.26 28.79 34.15
N LYS A 52 -26.15 29.86 33.37
CA LYS A 52 -25.80 29.79 31.93
C LYS A 52 -24.37 29.30 31.73
N VAL A 53 -23.47 29.71 32.61
CA VAL A 53 -22.07 29.24 32.63
C VAL A 53 -22.01 27.77 33.01
N LEU A 54 -22.77 27.32 34.01
CA LEU A 54 -22.81 25.92 34.42
C LEU A 54 -23.44 25.01 33.35
N ALA A 55 -24.49 25.46 32.66
CA ALA A 55 -25.07 24.78 31.49
C ALA A 55 -24.11 24.76 30.29
N GLY A 56 -23.37 25.85 30.06
CA GLY A 56 -22.29 25.94 29.06
C GLY A 56 -21.14 24.98 29.35
N LYS A 57 -20.77 24.81 30.63
CA LYS A 57 -19.76 23.83 31.07
C LYS A 57 -20.23 22.39 30.88
N ALA A 58 -21.44 22.07 31.34
CA ALA A 58 -22.01 20.73 31.19
C ALA A 58 -22.21 20.37 29.72
N SER A 59 -22.66 21.30 28.87
CA SER A 59 -22.77 21.07 27.42
C SER A 59 -21.42 20.97 26.72
N ALA A 60 -20.38 21.70 27.17
CA ALA A 60 -19.02 21.57 26.64
C ALA A 60 -18.31 20.29 27.09
N GLU A 61 -18.57 19.82 28.32
CA GLU A 61 -18.10 18.53 28.85
C GLU A 61 -18.84 17.36 28.18
N LEU A 62 -20.14 17.50 27.90
CA LEU A 62 -20.92 16.56 27.07
C LEU A 62 -20.46 16.55 25.61
N ALA A 63 -20.10 17.73 25.07
CA ALA A 63 -19.53 17.90 23.74
C ALA A 63 -18.03 17.55 23.69
N ALA A 64 -17.37 17.20 24.80
CA ALA A 64 -15.97 16.78 24.81
C ALA A 64 -15.74 15.44 24.07
N SER A 65 -16.81 14.75 23.65
CA SER A 65 -16.74 13.68 22.63
C SER A 65 -16.37 14.20 21.23
N THR A 66 -16.55 15.50 20.98
CA THR A 66 -16.23 16.21 19.73
C THR A 66 -15.72 17.63 20.05
N PRO A 67 -14.40 17.83 20.17
CA PRO A 67 -13.82 19.07 20.70
C PRO A 67 -14.20 20.33 19.88
N ASP A 68 -14.52 20.19 18.59
CA ASP A 68 -15.00 21.27 17.72
C ASP A 68 -16.35 21.86 18.19
N ARG A 69 -17.29 20.99 18.60
CA ARG A 69 -18.60 21.41 19.13
C ARG A 69 -18.46 22.07 20.51
N ALA A 70 -17.48 21.65 21.30
CA ALA A 70 -17.16 22.28 22.58
C ALA A 70 -16.58 23.70 22.38
N VAL A 71 -15.72 23.89 21.37
CA VAL A 71 -15.20 25.24 21.04
C VAL A 71 -16.32 26.17 20.57
N ASP A 72 -17.24 25.70 19.72
CA ASP A 72 -18.33 26.53 19.20
C ASP A 72 -19.40 26.90 20.23
N THR A 73 -19.62 26.04 21.23
CA THR A 73 -20.51 26.33 22.36
C THR A 73 -19.84 27.30 23.34
N LEU A 74 -18.55 27.10 23.65
CA LEU A 74 -17.79 27.97 24.56
C LEU A 74 -17.44 29.34 23.97
N ARG A 75 -17.45 29.49 22.63
CA ARG A 75 -17.37 30.81 21.96
C ARG A 75 -18.55 31.72 22.31
N LYS A 76 -19.69 31.16 22.71
CA LYS A 76 -20.92 31.88 23.04
C LYS A 76 -21.06 32.17 24.54
N SER A 77 -20.25 31.54 25.39
CA SER A 77 -20.24 31.78 26.84
C SER A 77 -19.30 32.95 27.20
N GLY A 78 -19.69 33.78 28.18
CA GLY A 78 -18.96 34.99 28.60
C GLY A 78 -17.55 34.74 29.17
N THR A 79 -16.83 35.84 29.43
CA THR A 79 -15.42 35.97 29.87
C THR A 79 -15.12 35.46 31.30
N ASN A 80 -15.85 34.45 31.76
CA ASN A 80 -15.71 33.93 33.11
C ASN A 80 -14.56 32.91 33.20
N TYR A 81 -13.69 33.07 34.21
CA TYR A 81 -12.49 32.25 34.44
C TYR A 81 -12.65 30.74 34.15
N PRO A 82 -13.65 30.03 34.70
CA PRO A 82 -13.75 28.59 34.49
C PRO A 82 -14.27 28.21 33.09
N ALA A 83 -15.00 29.09 32.41
CA ALA A 83 -15.36 28.90 31.00
C ALA A 83 -14.14 29.12 30.10
N THR A 84 -13.32 30.13 30.41
CA THR A 84 -12.05 30.41 29.76
C THR A 84 -11.06 29.26 29.87
N LEU A 85 -10.92 28.66 31.05
CA LEU A 85 -10.04 27.51 31.26
C LEU A 85 -10.48 26.31 30.41
N LEU A 86 -11.79 26.02 30.38
CA LEU A 86 -12.34 24.96 29.54
C LEU A 86 -12.18 25.27 28.04
N ARG A 87 -12.28 26.54 27.65
CA ARG A 87 -12.01 26.99 26.28
C ARG A 87 -10.56 26.76 25.90
N CYS A 88 -9.60 27.07 26.79
CA CYS A 88 -8.19 26.76 26.58
C CYS A 88 -8.01 25.25 26.37
N ARG A 89 -8.53 24.43 27.28
CA ARG A 89 -8.45 22.96 27.16
C ARG A 89 -9.11 22.42 25.90
N ALA A 90 -10.23 22.99 25.48
CA ALA A 90 -10.91 22.62 24.25
C ALA A 90 -10.10 23.00 23.00
N LEU A 91 -9.50 24.20 22.95
CA LEU A 91 -8.62 24.64 21.86
C LEU A 91 -7.38 23.74 21.76
N TYR A 92 -6.78 23.40 22.90
CA TYR A 92 -5.71 22.39 22.95
C TYR A 92 -6.22 21.02 22.46
N GLY A 93 -7.45 20.66 22.83
CA GLY A 93 -8.23 19.49 22.39
C GLY A 93 -8.48 19.41 20.87
N VAL A 94 -8.62 20.54 20.18
CA VAL A 94 -8.73 20.61 18.71
C VAL A 94 -7.35 20.66 18.03
N ALA A 95 -6.28 20.83 18.82
CA ALA A 95 -4.91 21.10 18.37
C ALA A 95 -4.74 22.47 17.67
N ASP A 96 -5.58 23.45 18.02
CA ASP A 96 -5.38 24.86 17.67
C ASP A 96 -4.46 25.52 18.71
N LEU A 97 -3.18 25.17 18.63
CA LEU A 97 -2.17 25.51 19.64
C LEU A 97 -1.89 27.02 19.72
N GLU A 98 -2.00 27.73 18.60
CA GLU A 98 -1.79 29.18 18.54
C GLU A 98 -2.91 29.92 19.30
N GLN A 99 -4.17 29.56 19.05
CA GLN A 99 -5.30 30.17 19.76
C GLN A 99 -5.32 29.77 21.23
N HIS A 100 -4.94 28.53 21.58
CA HIS A 100 -4.77 28.10 22.98
C HIS A 100 -3.80 29.01 23.73
N LEU A 101 -2.59 29.21 23.20
CA LEU A 101 -1.60 30.07 23.86
C LEU A 101 -2.04 31.53 23.95
N LEU A 102 -2.65 32.06 22.88
CA LEU A 102 -3.13 33.45 22.87
C LEU A 102 -4.24 33.67 23.90
N THR A 103 -5.21 32.75 23.99
CA THR A 103 -6.29 32.84 24.98
C THR A 103 -5.74 32.72 26.39
N ALA A 104 -4.97 31.67 26.68
CA ALA A 104 -4.36 31.47 28.00
C ALA A 104 -3.50 32.68 28.45
N ALA A 105 -2.66 33.24 27.57
CA ALA A 105 -1.80 34.36 27.91
C ALA A 105 -2.55 35.70 28.07
N ASN A 106 -3.57 35.96 27.25
CA ASN A 106 -4.39 37.17 27.38
C ASN A 106 -5.23 37.13 28.65
N ASP A 107 -5.81 35.97 28.97
CA ASP A 107 -6.64 35.80 30.16
C ASP A 107 -5.82 35.78 31.45
N GLN A 108 -4.58 35.25 31.42
CA GLN A 108 -3.63 35.39 32.53
C GLN A 108 -3.33 36.87 32.83
N ARG A 109 -3.22 37.72 31.80
CA ARG A 109 -2.98 39.18 31.97
C ARG A 109 -4.23 39.92 32.46
N ALA A 110 -5.41 39.46 32.08
CA ALA A 110 -6.68 40.07 32.47
C ALA A 110 -7.05 39.76 33.93
N GLN A 111 -6.56 38.65 34.47
CA GLN A 111 -6.75 38.32 35.88
C GLN A 111 -5.73 39.06 36.75
N GLY A 112 -6.22 39.55 37.91
CA GLY A 112 -5.50 40.38 38.88
C GLY A 112 -4.22 39.75 39.47
N PRO A 113 -3.73 40.18 40.65
CA PRO A 113 -2.31 40.15 40.98
C PRO A 113 -1.61 38.79 40.79
N PRO A 114 -0.36 38.81 40.32
CA PRO A 114 0.42 37.60 40.03
C PRO A 114 0.50 36.68 41.26
N GLY A 115 0.29 35.37 41.05
CA GLY A 115 0.41 34.34 42.11
C GLY A 115 -0.89 33.86 42.75
N GLY A 116 -2.06 34.39 42.38
CA GLY A 116 -3.36 33.85 42.80
C GLY A 116 -3.66 32.44 42.25
N HIS A 117 -4.49 31.65 42.94
CA HIS A 117 -4.83 30.27 42.52
C HIS A 117 -5.38 30.20 41.09
N ARG A 118 -6.16 31.21 40.66
CA ARG A 118 -6.70 31.27 39.29
C ARG A 118 -5.62 31.51 38.23
N ASN A 119 -4.63 32.35 38.56
CA ASN A 119 -3.47 32.60 37.70
C ASN A 119 -2.57 31.38 37.58
N ARG A 120 -2.39 30.58 38.65
CA ARG A 120 -1.58 29.35 38.59
C ARG A 120 -2.10 28.33 37.59
N GLU A 121 -3.42 28.17 37.48
CA GLU A 121 -4.01 27.26 36.50
C GLU A 121 -3.83 27.77 35.07
N LEU A 122 -3.94 29.09 34.83
CA LEU A 122 -3.68 29.68 33.52
C LEU A 122 -2.18 29.67 33.17
N GLU A 123 -1.30 29.89 34.16
CA GLU A 123 0.15 29.72 34.03
C GLU A 123 0.51 28.30 33.60
N ALA A 124 -0.10 27.29 34.21
CA ALA A 124 0.10 25.90 33.81
C ALA A 124 -0.35 25.63 32.36
N GLU A 125 -1.45 26.25 31.91
CA GLU A 125 -1.89 26.15 30.50
C GLU A 125 -0.93 26.87 29.54
N VAL A 126 -0.39 28.04 29.93
CA VAL A 126 0.64 28.75 29.15
C VAL A 126 1.93 27.93 29.05
N ASP A 127 2.37 27.33 30.15
CA ASP A 127 3.55 26.46 30.18
C ASP A 127 3.34 25.19 29.36
N LEU A 128 2.13 24.61 29.38
CA LEU A 128 1.75 23.50 28.53
C LEU A 128 1.84 23.88 27.04
N GLY A 129 1.31 25.03 26.66
CA GLY A 129 1.39 25.50 25.28
C GLY A 129 2.85 25.73 24.86
N ARG A 130 3.65 26.42 25.68
CA ARG A 130 5.07 26.68 25.40
C ARG A 130 5.88 25.40 25.24
N SER A 131 5.75 24.46 26.17
CA SER A 131 6.43 23.16 26.08
C SER A 131 6.00 22.35 24.86
N THR A 132 4.74 22.47 24.43
CA THR A 132 4.24 21.87 23.19
C THR A 132 4.93 22.51 21.98
N PHE A 133 5.05 23.84 21.93
CA PHE A 133 5.78 24.53 20.86
C PHE A 133 7.27 24.21 20.85
N ASP A 134 7.91 24.10 22.00
CA ASP A 134 9.30 23.66 22.10
C ASP A 134 9.47 22.23 21.57
N ALA A 135 8.52 21.35 21.87
CA ALA A 135 8.51 19.99 21.32
C ALA A 135 8.27 19.99 19.81
N VAL A 136 7.40 20.83 19.28
CA VAL A 136 7.08 20.88 17.84
C VAL A 136 8.19 21.56 17.05
N LEU A 137 8.62 22.76 17.43
CA LEU A 137 9.64 23.51 16.70
C LEU A 137 11.04 22.94 16.93
N GLY A 138 11.29 22.38 18.12
CA GLY A 138 12.64 22.00 18.56
C GLY A 138 13.56 23.21 18.73
N ASP A 139 14.76 22.96 19.22
CA ASP A 139 15.69 24.01 19.66
C ASP A 139 16.13 25.00 18.56
N ARG A 140 16.08 24.58 17.28
CA ARG A 140 16.64 25.36 16.15
C ARG A 140 15.59 25.98 15.23
N ALA A 141 14.40 25.40 15.10
CA ALA A 141 13.44 25.91 14.10
C ALA A 141 12.87 27.27 14.50
N GLY A 142 12.68 27.52 15.80
CA GLY A 142 12.20 28.83 16.29
C GLY A 142 13.10 29.99 15.86
N ALA A 143 14.42 29.86 16.05
CA ALA A 143 15.39 30.87 15.63
C ALA A 143 15.36 31.11 14.11
N SER A 144 15.29 30.04 13.32
CA SER A 144 15.19 30.15 11.86
C SER A 144 13.88 30.80 11.39
N LEU A 145 12.74 30.51 12.04
CA LEU A 145 11.46 31.12 11.71
C LEU A 145 11.45 32.62 12.03
N LEU A 146 12.11 33.02 13.13
CA LEU A 146 12.27 34.43 13.49
C LEU A 146 13.15 35.17 12.49
N GLU A 147 14.24 34.56 12.02
CA GLU A 147 15.12 35.11 10.99
C GLU A 147 14.36 35.37 9.67
N TYR A 148 13.55 34.40 9.24
CA TYR A 148 12.77 34.48 8.01
C TYR A 148 11.39 35.13 8.15
N ARG A 149 11.07 35.77 9.29
CA ARG A 149 9.75 36.39 9.53
C ARG A 149 9.33 37.39 8.45
N HIS A 150 10.31 38.08 7.87
CA HIS A 150 10.12 39.07 6.81
C HIS A 150 9.56 38.46 5.51
N ARG A 151 9.73 37.13 5.32
CA ARG A 151 9.22 36.39 4.15
C ARG A 151 7.81 35.86 4.34
N PHE A 152 7.28 35.78 5.57
CA PHE A 152 5.93 35.26 5.80
C PHE A 152 4.82 36.04 5.08
N PRO A 153 4.85 37.39 4.98
CA PRO A 153 3.89 38.13 4.16
C PRO A 153 3.95 37.74 2.68
N GLN A 154 5.16 37.54 2.14
CA GLN A 154 5.39 37.12 0.75
C GLN A 154 4.86 35.70 0.52
N ILE A 155 5.19 34.75 1.40
CA ILE A 155 4.68 33.37 1.33
C ILE A 155 3.16 33.34 1.43
N LYS A 156 2.56 34.16 2.29
CA LYS A 156 1.09 34.27 2.41
C LYS A 156 0.47 34.84 1.14
N ALA A 157 1.11 35.82 0.51
CA ALA A 157 0.68 36.36 -0.79
C ALA A 157 0.79 35.31 -1.90
N GLU A 158 1.91 34.58 -1.98
CA GLU A 158 2.11 33.47 -2.93
C GLU A 158 1.10 32.35 -2.72
N GLN A 159 0.82 31.95 -1.47
CA GLN A 159 -0.20 30.94 -1.18
C GLN A 159 -1.60 31.42 -1.57
N ARG A 160 -1.92 32.70 -1.35
CA ARG A 160 -3.19 33.28 -1.81
C ARG A 160 -3.27 33.29 -3.33
N LEU A 161 -2.19 33.64 -4.02
CA LEU A 161 -2.12 33.57 -5.48
C LEU A 161 -2.26 32.13 -5.99
N ARG A 162 -1.58 31.16 -5.38
CA ARG A 162 -1.71 29.73 -5.71
C ARG A 162 -3.12 29.21 -5.46
N LYS A 163 -3.74 29.57 -4.33
CA LYS A 163 -5.14 29.24 -4.01
C LYS A 163 -6.10 29.89 -5.00
N ALA A 164 -5.87 31.16 -5.35
CA ALA A 164 -6.65 31.86 -6.38
C ALA A 164 -6.46 31.24 -7.78
N GLN A 165 -5.29 30.68 -8.08
CA GLN A 165 -5.02 29.93 -9.30
C GLN A 165 -5.68 28.54 -9.31
N THR A 166 -5.94 27.95 -8.13
CA THR A 166 -6.58 26.63 -8.00
C THR A 166 -8.10 26.69 -7.86
N ILE A 167 -8.68 27.88 -7.68
CA ILE A 167 -10.14 28.07 -7.61
C ILE A 167 -10.67 28.42 -9.02
N ASP A 168 -11.54 27.55 -9.53
CA ASP A 168 -12.51 27.75 -10.63
C ASP A 168 -12.02 27.97 -12.07
N ARG A 169 -10.82 27.51 -12.44
CA ARG A 169 -10.47 27.37 -13.87
C ARG A 169 -10.61 25.92 -14.32
N PRO A 170 -11.53 25.61 -15.26
CA PRO A 170 -11.62 24.27 -15.79
C PRO A 170 -10.34 23.94 -16.56
N ARG A 171 -9.80 22.75 -16.31
CA ARG A 171 -8.45 22.31 -16.73
C ARG A 171 -8.17 22.47 -18.23
N TRP A 172 -9.19 22.32 -19.08
CA TRP A 172 -9.10 22.53 -20.53
C TRP A 172 -8.61 23.94 -20.91
N LYS A 173 -8.98 24.97 -20.13
CA LYS A 173 -8.58 26.36 -20.39
C LYS A 173 -7.10 26.60 -20.08
N VAL A 174 -6.58 25.91 -19.06
CA VAL A 174 -5.15 25.96 -18.68
C VAL A 174 -4.28 25.25 -19.73
N LEU A 175 -4.75 24.11 -20.26
CA LEU A 175 -4.05 23.33 -21.28
C LEU A 175 -4.05 24.05 -22.64
N ALA A 176 -5.19 24.65 -23.03
CA ALA A 176 -5.29 25.47 -24.23
C ALA A 176 -4.35 26.70 -24.19
N GLU A 177 -4.25 27.37 -23.03
CA GLU A 177 -3.32 28.50 -22.83
C GLU A 177 -1.84 28.05 -22.83
N ALA A 178 -1.55 26.79 -22.47
CA ALA A 178 -0.22 26.19 -22.53
C ALA A 178 0.14 25.63 -23.92
N GLY A 179 -0.77 25.69 -24.90
CA GLY A 179 -0.58 25.11 -26.23
C GLY A 179 -0.64 23.58 -26.25
N GLU A 180 -1.11 22.95 -25.18
CA GLU A 180 -1.34 21.51 -25.07
C GLU A 180 -2.78 21.23 -25.53
N CYS A 181 -2.96 20.84 -26.79
CA CYS A 181 -4.29 20.59 -27.38
C CYS A 181 -5.02 19.41 -26.70
N ASP A 182 -6.30 19.64 -26.38
CA ASP A 182 -7.32 18.62 -26.07
C ASP A 182 -7.69 17.86 -27.36
N VAL A 183 -6.84 16.95 -27.81
CA VAL A 183 -7.32 15.78 -28.57
C VAL A 183 -7.57 14.71 -27.53
N ILE A 184 -8.79 14.18 -27.51
CA ILE A 184 -9.32 13.16 -26.61
C ILE A 184 -8.39 11.93 -26.59
N SER A 185 -7.28 12.02 -25.89
CA SER A 185 -6.80 10.93 -25.07
C SER A 185 -7.53 11.16 -23.76
N VAL A 186 -8.54 10.33 -23.50
CA VAL A 186 -8.73 9.95 -22.09
C VAL A 186 -7.38 9.34 -21.74
N GLN A 187 -6.45 10.15 -21.21
CA GLN A 187 -5.32 9.59 -20.49
C GLN A 187 -6.03 8.70 -19.50
N GLU A 188 -5.92 7.38 -19.69
CA GLU A 188 -6.22 6.44 -18.62
C GLU A 188 -5.54 7.07 -17.43
N THR A 189 -6.33 7.59 -16.50
CA THR A 189 -5.80 7.96 -15.21
C THR A 189 -5.51 6.61 -14.60
N VAL A 190 -4.39 6.01 -15.02
CA VAL A 190 -3.82 4.84 -14.41
C VAL A 190 -3.68 5.31 -12.99
N ARG A 191 -4.65 4.95 -12.15
CA ARG A 191 -4.59 5.19 -10.72
C ARG A 191 -3.29 4.50 -10.38
N GLN A 192 -2.24 5.30 -10.19
CA GLN A 192 -0.93 4.77 -9.89
C GLN A 192 -1.10 4.18 -8.51
N GLU A 193 -1.47 2.92 -8.49
CA GLU A 193 -1.51 2.11 -7.30
C GLU A 193 -0.17 2.33 -6.62
N PRO A 194 -0.16 2.83 -5.37
CA PRO A 194 1.09 3.15 -4.72
C PRO A 194 1.98 1.91 -4.78
N PRO A 195 3.28 2.06 -5.09
CA PRO A 195 4.16 0.91 -5.25
C PRO A 195 4.09 0.06 -3.99
N ILE A 196 4.24 -1.27 -4.14
CA ILE A 196 4.08 -2.25 -3.03
C ILE A 196 4.85 -1.82 -1.78
N ARG A 197 6.07 -1.29 -1.97
CA ARG A 197 6.91 -0.75 -0.90
C ARG A 197 6.31 0.46 -0.20
N GLU A 198 5.65 1.38 -0.91
CA GLU A 198 4.94 2.50 -0.30
C GLU A 198 3.71 2.06 0.47
N ARG A 199 2.94 1.07 -0.03
CA ARG A 199 1.82 0.47 0.71
C ARG A 199 2.30 -0.07 2.06
N ALA A 200 3.31 -0.94 2.03
CA ALA A 200 3.93 -1.50 3.23
C ALA A 200 4.49 -0.42 4.17
N ARG A 201 5.09 0.65 3.62
CA ARG A 201 5.56 1.80 4.40
C ARG A 201 4.41 2.56 5.07
N ARG A 202 3.33 2.85 4.34
CA ARG A 202 2.15 3.57 4.86
C ARG A 202 1.46 2.75 5.96
N GLU A 203 1.38 1.45 5.79
CA GLU A 203 0.83 0.51 6.77
C GLU A 203 1.70 0.46 8.03
N THR A 204 3.02 0.30 7.87
CA THR A 204 3.99 0.32 8.98
C THR A 204 3.93 1.66 9.73
N ASN A 205 3.90 2.78 9.00
CA ASN A 205 3.77 4.11 9.60
C ASN A 205 2.45 4.26 10.35
N SER A 206 1.34 3.80 9.77
CA SER A 206 0.05 3.80 10.45
C SER A 206 0.13 3.00 11.75
N ARG A 207 0.71 1.81 11.72
CA ARG A 207 0.90 0.99 12.93
C ARG A 207 1.76 1.70 13.98
N ILE A 208 2.86 2.33 13.59
CA ILE A 208 3.73 3.09 14.51
C ILE A 208 2.96 4.26 15.13
N LEU A 209 2.22 5.03 14.32
CA LEU A 209 1.41 6.14 14.81
C LEU A 209 0.32 5.66 15.77
N GLY A 210 -0.39 4.59 15.41
CA GLY A 210 -1.42 4.00 16.27
C GLY A 210 -0.82 3.53 17.59
N GLN A 211 0.28 2.77 17.57
CA GLN A 211 0.95 2.28 18.79
C GLN A 211 1.39 3.42 19.70
N LEU A 212 1.85 4.52 19.11
CA LEU A 212 2.35 5.67 19.86
C LEU A 212 1.22 6.49 20.50
N TYR A 213 0.19 6.82 19.72
CA TYR A 213 -0.84 7.79 20.13
C TYR A 213 -2.10 7.16 20.70
N LEU A 214 -2.47 5.93 20.30
CA LEU A 214 -3.65 5.22 20.80
C LEU A 214 -3.31 4.19 21.88
N GLY A 215 -2.03 3.89 22.11
CA GLY A 215 -1.64 2.81 23.01
C GLY A 215 -2.33 1.51 22.60
N ARG A 216 -2.96 0.76 23.52
CA ARG A 216 -3.59 -0.54 23.23
C ARG A 216 -4.69 -0.50 22.16
N GLY A 217 -5.38 0.63 21.98
CA GLY A 217 -6.46 0.81 21.00
C GLY A 217 -6.00 0.88 19.54
N TRP A 218 -4.69 0.81 19.27
CA TRP A 218 -4.16 0.83 17.90
C TRP A 218 -4.65 -0.36 17.06
N LYS A 219 -4.90 -1.51 17.71
CA LYS A 219 -5.42 -2.71 17.04
C LYS A 219 -6.82 -2.49 16.52
N ASP A 220 -7.67 -1.86 17.32
CA ASP A 220 -9.06 -1.56 16.97
C ASP A 220 -9.11 -0.56 15.81
N TRP A 221 -8.22 0.43 15.81
CA TRP A 221 -8.10 1.36 14.68
C TRP A 221 -7.68 0.67 13.37
N MET A 222 -6.73 -0.27 13.43
CA MET A 222 -6.34 -1.06 12.25
C MET A 222 -7.48 -1.96 11.79
N PHE A 223 -8.20 -2.57 12.73
CA PHE A 223 -9.38 -3.37 12.44
C PHE A 223 -10.48 -2.54 11.74
N CYS A 224 -10.77 -1.32 12.21
CA CYS A 224 -11.70 -0.41 11.54
C CYS A 224 -11.27 -0.09 10.10
N LYS A 225 -9.96 0.04 9.84
CA LYS A 225 -9.45 0.20 8.46
C LYS A 225 -9.62 -1.05 7.62
N GLU A 226 -9.49 -2.24 8.20
CA GLU A 226 -9.68 -3.52 7.50
C GLU A 226 -11.16 -3.79 7.17
N LEU A 227 -12.10 -3.19 7.91
CA LEU A 227 -13.56 -3.25 7.64
C LEU A 227 -14.02 -2.33 6.51
N ARG A 228 -13.18 -1.39 6.04
CA ARG A 228 -13.50 -0.53 4.90
C ARG A 228 -13.63 -1.37 3.62
N PRO A 229 -14.32 -0.88 2.56
CA PRO A 229 -14.49 -1.61 1.30
C PRO A 229 -13.16 -2.10 0.69
N ASP A 230 -12.09 -1.32 0.83
CA ASP A 230 -10.75 -1.65 0.31
C ASP A 230 -9.97 -2.63 1.21
N GLY A 231 -10.52 -2.99 2.37
CA GLY A 231 -9.87 -3.78 3.41
C GLY A 231 -10.17 -5.28 3.31
N ARG A 232 -9.44 -6.07 4.11
CA ARG A 232 -9.56 -7.54 4.15
C ARG A 232 -10.98 -8.03 4.46
N HIS A 233 -11.69 -7.29 5.31
CA HIS A 233 -13.03 -7.63 5.79
C HIS A 233 -14.12 -6.78 5.10
N GLY A 234 -13.78 -5.99 4.09
CA GLY A 234 -14.73 -5.16 3.36
C GLY A 234 -15.83 -5.98 2.68
N ALA A 235 -15.48 -7.11 2.05
CA ALA A 235 -16.45 -7.99 1.40
C ALA A 235 -17.44 -8.66 2.38
N THR A 236 -17.03 -8.85 3.65
CA THR A 236 -17.92 -9.40 4.69
C THR A 236 -18.87 -8.36 5.27
N VAL A 237 -18.51 -7.07 5.20
CA VAL A 237 -19.35 -5.96 5.65
C VAL A 237 -20.31 -5.51 4.54
N ASN A 238 -19.83 -5.50 3.31
CA ASN A 238 -20.57 -5.03 2.13
C ASN A 238 -21.23 -6.21 1.41
N LEU A 239 -22.30 -6.72 2.02
CA LEU A 239 -23.13 -7.75 1.40
C LEU A 239 -24.06 -7.12 0.35
N PRO A 240 -24.06 -7.62 -0.90
CA PRO A 240 -24.94 -7.10 -1.95
C PRO A 240 -26.42 -7.40 -1.68
N GLN A 241 -26.71 -8.36 -0.80
CA GLN A 241 -28.06 -8.82 -0.47
C GLN A 241 -28.81 -7.84 0.44
N THR A 242 -28.10 -6.97 1.19
CA THR A 242 -28.71 -6.10 2.22
C THR A 242 -28.15 -4.67 2.15
N PRO A 243 -28.52 -3.89 1.11
CA PRO A 243 -27.92 -2.58 0.80
C PRO A 243 -28.13 -1.53 1.90
N ASP A 244 -29.29 -1.54 2.58
CA ASP A 244 -29.59 -0.55 3.61
C ASP A 244 -28.72 -0.75 4.85
N SER A 245 -28.61 -2.00 5.31
CA SER A 245 -27.75 -2.36 6.45
C SER A 245 -26.26 -2.15 6.16
N SER A 246 -25.81 -2.45 4.94
CA SER A 246 -24.42 -2.29 4.56
C SER A 246 -24.05 -0.82 4.40
N SER A 247 -24.95 0.01 3.86
CA SER A 247 -24.73 1.46 3.78
C SER A 247 -24.66 2.11 5.17
N ALA A 248 -25.55 1.74 6.10
CA ALA A 248 -25.52 2.21 7.48
C ALA A 248 -24.22 1.77 8.20
N MET A 249 -23.82 0.51 8.04
CA MET A 249 -22.59 -0.01 8.62
C MET A 249 -21.35 0.69 8.04
N MET A 250 -21.32 0.95 6.73
CA MET A 250 -20.24 1.71 6.09
C MET A 250 -20.15 3.14 6.64
N ALA A 251 -21.29 3.82 6.82
CA ALA A 251 -21.32 5.16 7.39
C ALA A 251 -20.73 5.18 8.80
N LEU A 252 -21.09 4.20 9.64
CA LEU A 252 -20.54 4.05 10.99
C LEU A 252 -19.03 3.75 10.98
N ILE A 253 -18.57 2.85 10.11
CA ILE A 253 -17.13 2.52 9.99
C ILE A 253 -16.34 3.74 9.53
N GLU A 254 -16.85 4.48 8.55
CA GLU A 254 -16.21 5.68 8.03
C GLU A 254 -16.17 6.79 9.10
N GLU A 255 -17.26 7.01 9.84
CA GLU A 255 -17.29 7.94 10.96
C GLU A 255 -16.27 7.57 12.05
N CYS A 256 -16.21 6.29 12.45
CA CYS A 256 -15.24 5.79 13.42
C CYS A 256 -13.80 5.96 12.92
N CYS A 257 -13.52 5.62 11.66
CA CYS A 257 -12.21 5.82 11.04
C CYS A 257 -11.81 7.29 10.97
N GLN A 258 -12.75 8.17 10.62
CA GLN A 258 -12.52 9.61 10.55
C GLN A 258 -12.23 10.19 11.92
N ARG A 259 -13.06 9.89 12.93
CA ARG A 259 -12.85 10.33 14.32
C ARG A 259 -11.49 9.90 14.87
N THR A 260 -11.17 8.61 14.76
CA THR A 260 -9.89 8.06 15.24
C THR A 260 -8.70 8.65 14.47
N SER A 261 -8.81 8.82 13.15
CA SER A 261 -7.75 9.45 12.35
C SER A 261 -7.55 10.92 12.68
N ALA A 262 -8.63 11.67 12.94
CA ALA A 262 -8.58 13.06 13.36
C ALA A 262 -7.90 13.18 14.73
N PHE A 263 -8.25 12.31 15.68
CA PHE A 263 -7.61 12.26 16.98
C PHE A 263 -6.11 11.97 16.90
N ILE A 264 -5.69 11.03 16.04
CA ILE A 264 -4.27 10.74 15.82
C ILE A 264 -3.56 11.95 15.22
N LYS A 265 -4.16 12.63 14.24
CA LYS A 265 -3.60 13.85 13.65
C LYS A 265 -3.45 14.97 14.68
N GLN A 266 -4.47 15.17 15.52
CA GLN A 266 -4.42 16.14 16.61
C GLN A 266 -3.33 15.80 17.63
N SER A 267 -3.24 14.52 18.03
CA SER A 267 -2.19 14.04 18.94
C SER A 267 -0.79 14.22 18.34
N GLN A 268 -0.64 13.97 17.05
CA GLN A 268 0.60 14.19 16.31
C GLN A 268 0.95 15.67 16.20
N ALA A 269 -0.03 16.56 16.04
CA ALA A 269 0.18 18.01 16.00
C ALA A 269 0.70 18.55 17.35
N ARG A 270 0.21 18.00 18.47
CA ARG A 270 0.70 18.34 19.82
C ARG A 270 2.11 17.81 20.08
N CYS A 271 2.34 16.53 19.81
CA CYS A 271 3.64 15.90 20.05
C CYS A 271 4.05 15.10 18.82
N PRO A 272 4.81 15.70 17.89
CA PRO A 272 5.15 15.02 16.65
C PRO A 272 6.10 13.85 16.89
N LEU A 273 6.09 12.91 15.94
CA LEU A 273 6.78 11.62 16.07
C LEU A 273 8.28 11.78 16.37
N TYR A 274 8.93 12.80 15.79
CA TYR A 274 10.36 13.03 16.06
C TYR A 274 10.58 13.40 17.52
N SER A 275 9.76 14.28 18.10
CA SER A 275 9.87 14.72 19.50
C SER A 275 9.68 13.55 20.45
N HIS A 276 8.71 12.67 20.19
CA HIS A 276 8.54 11.45 20.97
C HIS A 276 9.76 10.51 20.86
N ARG A 277 10.41 10.43 19.69
CA ARG A 277 11.64 9.65 19.51
C ARG A 277 12.84 10.28 20.20
N PHE A 278 12.96 11.60 20.20
CA PHE A 278 14.03 12.33 20.88
C PHE A 278 13.86 12.22 22.41
N GLY A 279 12.66 12.46 22.95
CA GLY A 279 12.38 12.37 24.38
C GLY A 279 12.62 10.98 24.98
N ARG A 280 12.42 9.90 24.19
CA ARG A 280 12.59 8.52 24.65
C ARG A 280 14.02 8.18 25.11
N PHE A 281 15.04 8.78 24.49
CA PHE A 281 16.44 8.42 24.76
C PHE A 281 17.20 9.47 25.59
N GLY A 282 16.52 10.55 25.99
CA GLY A 282 17.09 11.64 26.78
C GLY A 282 18.11 12.46 26.00
N SER A 283 19.05 13.10 26.72
CA SER A 283 20.03 14.03 26.15
C SER A 283 20.88 13.39 25.03
N PRO A 284 21.12 14.10 23.91
CA PRO A 284 21.89 13.60 22.76
C PRO A 284 23.35 13.27 23.11
N ALA A 285 23.91 13.86 24.18
CA ALA A 285 25.28 13.62 24.61
C ALA A 285 25.58 12.15 24.94
N LYS A 286 24.56 11.37 25.34
CA LYS A 286 24.74 9.98 25.80
C LYS A 286 24.81 8.96 24.66
N ARG A 287 24.65 9.36 23.38
CA ARG A 287 24.62 8.50 22.17
C ARG A 287 23.73 7.24 22.25
N ARG A 288 22.89 7.09 23.29
CA ARG A 288 22.01 5.93 23.51
C ARG A 288 21.07 5.67 22.34
N ARG A 289 20.64 6.75 21.68
CA ARG A 289 19.82 6.68 20.48
C ARG A 289 20.54 5.96 19.34
N GLU A 290 21.77 6.36 19.03
CA GLU A 290 22.56 5.80 17.93
C GLU A 290 22.80 4.29 18.14
N TRP A 291 23.17 3.90 19.36
CA TRP A 291 23.34 2.50 19.74
C TRP A 291 22.05 1.68 19.58
N ASN A 292 20.91 2.23 20.02
CA ASN A 292 19.62 1.55 19.86
C ASN A 292 19.19 1.46 18.39
N GLU A 293 19.44 2.49 17.58
CA GLU A 293 19.16 2.46 16.15
C GLU A 293 20.04 1.42 15.43
N LEU A 294 21.31 1.30 15.82
CA LEU A 294 22.24 0.30 15.29
C LEU A 294 21.88 -1.12 15.74
N ASP A 295 21.56 -1.35 17.00
CA ASP A 295 21.09 -2.65 17.50
C ASP A 295 19.80 -3.09 16.80
N GLN A 296 18.83 -2.18 16.64
CA GLN A 296 17.61 -2.47 15.89
C GLN A 296 17.91 -2.82 14.43
N LEU A 297 18.80 -2.07 13.78
CA LEU A 297 19.25 -2.36 12.42
C LEU A 297 19.83 -3.78 12.33
N LEU A 298 20.75 -4.14 13.22
CA LEU A 298 21.39 -5.46 13.23
C LEU A 298 20.37 -6.59 13.44
N ARG A 299 19.38 -6.39 14.33
CA ARG A 299 18.29 -7.35 14.52
C ARG A 299 17.43 -7.51 13.26
N TYR A 300 17.13 -6.43 12.55
CA TYR A 300 16.42 -6.51 11.27
C TYR A 300 17.25 -7.24 10.21
N ARG A 301 18.55 -6.96 10.12
CA ARG A 301 19.47 -7.66 9.22
C ARG A 301 19.49 -9.16 9.51
N TYR A 302 19.71 -9.53 10.77
CA TYR A 302 19.73 -10.94 11.18
C TYR A 302 18.44 -11.69 10.81
N ARG A 303 17.28 -11.08 11.08
CA ARG A 303 15.98 -11.66 10.69
C ARG A 303 15.82 -11.79 9.18
N ALA A 304 16.29 -10.80 8.42
CA ALA A 304 16.23 -10.82 6.97
C ALA A 304 17.11 -11.94 6.40
N TYR A 305 18.37 -12.06 6.82
CA TYR A 305 19.26 -13.13 6.37
C TYR A 305 18.72 -14.52 6.76
N ARG A 306 18.16 -14.69 7.96
CA ARG A 306 17.53 -15.97 8.34
C ARG A 306 16.34 -16.32 7.44
N ALA A 307 15.55 -15.34 7.01
CA ALA A 307 14.46 -15.57 6.07
C ALA A 307 15.01 -15.94 4.68
N VAL A 308 16.04 -15.23 4.21
CA VAL A 308 16.74 -15.53 2.94
C VAL A 308 17.23 -16.97 2.90
N TYR A 309 17.94 -17.43 3.93
CA TYR A 309 18.43 -18.81 3.98
C TYR A 309 17.29 -19.82 3.91
N ARG A 310 16.21 -19.61 4.66
CA ARG A 310 15.02 -20.48 4.57
C ARG A 310 14.39 -20.48 3.17
N HIS A 311 14.35 -19.33 2.50
CA HIS A 311 13.83 -19.23 1.15
C HIS A 311 14.70 -20.01 0.15
N LEU A 312 16.02 -19.88 0.26
CA LEU A 312 16.96 -20.60 -0.59
C LEU A 312 16.89 -22.11 -0.32
N ASP A 313 16.90 -22.54 0.94
CA ASP A 313 16.77 -23.96 1.32
C ASP A 313 15.50 -24.56 0.71
N HIS A 314 14.35 -23.87 0.85
CA HIS A 314 13.10 -24.36 0.28
C HIS A 314 13.11 -24.40 -1.26
N LEU A 315 13.73 -23.43 -1.92
CA LEU A 315 13.88 -23.45 -3.38
C LEU A 315 14.76 -24.64 -3.83
N HIS A 316 15.83 -24.93 -3.09
CA HIS A 316 16.68 -26.10 -3.35
C HIS A 316 15.92 -27.41 -3.15
N GLU A 317 15.12 -27.53 -2.08
CA GLU A 317 14.23 -28.69 -1.85
C GLU A 317 13.24 -28.90 -2.99
N LEU A 318 12.56 -27.83 -3.45
CA LEU A 318 11.60 -27.90 -4.54
C LEU A 318 12.27 -28.30 -5.87
N ARG A 319 13.50 -27.82 -6.12
CA ARG A 319 14.30 -28.21 -7.29
C ARG A 319 14.70 -29.69 -7.20
N ALA A 320 15.21 -30.14 -6.05
CA ALA A 320 15.58 -31.54 -5.85
C ALA A 320 14.37 -32.49 -6.03
N ALA A 321 13.19 -32.07 -5.56
CA ALA A 321 11.93 -32.77 -5.75
C ALA A 321 11.33 -32.63 -7.16
N ARG A 322 11.96 -31.87 -8.07
CA ARG A 322 11.51 -31.57 -9.44
C ARG A 322 10.10 -30.96 -9.54
N LYS A 323 9.67 -30.22 -8.51
CA LYS A 323 8.36 -29.54 -8.48
C LYS A 323 8.44 -28.14 -9.09
N SER A 324 8.70 -28.05 -10.39
CA SER A 324 8.96 -26.78 -11.11
C SER A 324 7.83 -25.75 -10.97
N VAL A 325 6.57 -26.18 -11.08
CA VAL A 325 5.41 -25.27 -10.99
C VAL A 325 5.30 -24.63 -9.59
N GLN A 326 5.55 -25.40 -8.53
CA GLN A 326 5.53 -24.87 -7.17
C GLN A 326 6.70 -23.93 -6.92
N LEU A 327 7.88 -24.26 -7.49
CA LEU A 327 9.07 -23.43 -7.42
C LEU A 327 8.84 -22.05 -8.05
N PHE A 328 8.27 -21.97 -9.25
CA PHE A 328 8.02 -20.69 -9.91
C PHE A 328 7.02 -19.81 -9.16
N ARG A 329 5.94 -20.42 -8.64
CA ARG A 329 4.97 -19.71 -7.79
C ARG A 329 5.62 -19.14 -6.55
N TYR A 330 6.36 -19.98 -5.82
CA TYR A 330 7.03 -19.57 -4.59
C TYR A 330 8.10 -18.49 -4.83
N ALA A 331 8.90 -18.64 -5.90
CA ALA A 331 9.91 -17.66 -6.24
C ALA A 331 9.29 -16.31 -6.66
N GLY A 332 8.22 -16.33 -7.45
CA GLY A 332 7.46 -15.14 -7.81
C GLY A 332 6.89 -14.40 -6.59
N GLU A 333 6.32 -15.14 -5.64
CA GLU A 333 5.84 -14.59 -4.37
C GLU A 333 6.96 -13.95 -3.55
N ILE A 334 8.10 -14.63 -3.40
CA ILE A 334 9.23 -14.10 -2.63
C ILE A 334 9.83 -12.84 -3.27
N LEU A 335 10.02 -12.83 -4.59
CA LEU A 335 10.55 -11.67 -5.32
C LEU A 335 9.62 -10.47 -5.16
N ARG A 336 8.31 -10.70 -5.30
CA ARG A 336 7.27 -9.67 -5.16
C ARG A 336 7.10 -9.16 -3.74
N ASP A 337 7.05 -10.04 -2.74
CA ASP A 337 6.58 -9.69 -1.40
C ASP A 337 7.76 -9.41 -0.46
N PHE A 338 8.83 -10.21 -0.49
CA PHE A 338 9.98 -10.03 0.39
C PHE A 338 11.03 -9.10 -0.22
N TYR A 339 11.55 -9.43 -1.40
CA TYR A 339 12.64 -8.67 -2.00
C TYR A 339 12.18 -7.29 -2.46
N LYS A 340 10.92 -7.08 -2.83
CA LYS A 340 10.46 -5.73 -3.17
C LYS A 340 10.40 -4.80 -1.96
N ILE A 341 9.98 -5.31 -0.81
CA ILE A 341 9.80 -4.55 0.43
C ILE A 341 11.15 -4.30 1.11
N THR A 342 12.06 -5.26 1.06
CA THR A 342 13.37 -5.13 1.72
C THR A 342 14.25 -4.07 1.06
N THR A 343 14.94 -3.31 1.91
CA THR A 343 15.81 -2.21 1.49
C THR A 343 17.26 -2.63 1.53
N VAL A 344 18.11 -2.00 0.70
CA VAL A 344 19.57 -2.24 0.67
C VAL A 344 20.21 -2.01 2.04
N ARG A 345 19.65 -1.11 2.86
CA ARG A 345 20.13 -0.89 4.23
C ARG A 345 19.98 -2.13 5.12
N VAL A 346 18.92 -2.91 4.93
CA VAL A 346 18.64 -4.16 5.68
C VAL A 346 19.26 -5.37 5.00
N LEU A 347 19.33 -5.39 3.67
CA LEU A 347 19.93 -6.47 2.90
C LEU A 347 20.90 -5.89 1.87
N PRO A 348 22.18 -5.67 2.24
CA PRO A 348 23.18 -5.11 1.34
C PRO A 348 23.35 -5.93 0.05
N ASP A 349 23.37 -7.25 0.16
CA ASP A 349 23.66 -8.19 -0.94
C ASP A 349 22.41 -8.57 -1.75
N LYS A 350 21.34 -7.77 -1.64
CA LYS A 350 20.03 -8.02 -2.25
C LYS A 350 20.12 -8.40 -3.72
N GLY A 351 20.95 -7.70 -4.51
CA GLY A 351 21.09 -7.96 -5.94
C GLY A 351 21.69 -9.32 -6.25
N GLN A 352 22.64 -9.79 -5.43
CA GLN A 352 23.25 -11.11 -5.57
C GLN A 352 22.23 -12.21 -5.26
N LEU A 353 21.46 -12.05 -4.19
CA LEU A 353 20.42 -12.99 -3.79
C LEU A 353 19.28 -13.10 -4.82
N VAL A 354 18.86 -11.98 -5.40
CA VAL A 354 17.87 -12.00 -6.50
C VAL A 354 18.42 -12.75 -7.71
N ARG A 355 19.70 -12.54 -8.06
CA ARG A 355 20.39 -13.27 -9.13
C ARG A 355 20.47 -14.77 -8.84
N GLU A 356 20.80 -15.16 -7.61
CA GLU A 356 20.83 -16.57 -7.20
C GLU A 356 19.47 -17.24 -7.35
N ILE A 357 18.39 -16.59 -6.89
CA ILE A 357 17.02 -17.10 -7.04
C ILE A 357 16.66 -17.26 -8.52
N CYS A 358 16.93 -16.24 -9.35
CA CYS A 358 16.65 -16.30 -10.78
C CYS A 358 17.51 -17.36 -11.47
N ASN A 359 18.76 -17.56 -11.06
CA ASN A 359 19.61 -18.63 -11.58
C ASN A 359 19.08 -20.01 -11.18
N LEU A 360 18.61 -20.21 -9.95
CA LEU A 360 17.97 -21.46 -9.53
C LEU A 360 16.74 -21.77 -10.37
N ILE A 361 15.90 -20.77 -10.63
CA ILE A 361 14.76 -20.88 -11.54
C ILE A 361 15.23 -21.28 -12.94
N GLY A 362 16.20 -20.56 -13.51
CA GLY A 362 16.72 -20.86 -14.85
C GLY A 362 17.28 -22.27 -14.96
N LEU A 363 18.01 -22.72 -13.94
CA LEU A 363 18.52 -24.09 -13.88
C LEU A 363 17.39 -25.12 -13.79
N THR A 364 16.29 -24.84 -13.09
CA THR A 364 15.13 -25.75 -13.05
C THR A 364 14.42 -25.86 -14.39
N ILE A 365 14.42 -24.79 -15.19
CA ILE A 365 13.89 -24.79 -16.56
C ILE A 365 14.76 -25.70 -17.44
N VAL A 366 16.08 -25.56 -17.34
CA VAL A 366 17.05 -26.39 -18.06
C VAL A 366 16.98 -27.85 -17.62
N ASP A 367 16.84 -28.13 -16.32
CA ASP A 367 16.65 -29.50 -15.79
C ASP A 367 15.40 -30.19 -16.36
N GLY A 368 14.42 -29.39 -16.81
CA GLY A 368 13.20 -29.83 -17.48
C GLY A 368 13.36 -30.15 -18.97
N LEU A 369 14.49 -29.81 -19.60
CA LEU A 369 14.80 -30.13 -21.01
C LEU A 369 15.20 -31.60 -21.13
N ARG A 370 14.21 -32.48 -21.00
CA ARG A 370 14.38 -33.93 -21.13
C ARG A 370 13.69 -34.43 -22.38
N ILE A 371 14.36 -35.35 -23.05
CA ILE A 371 13.82 -36.03 -24.21
C ILE A 371 12.73 -37.00 -23.71
N PRO A 372 11.48 -36.86 -24.18
CA PRO A 372 10.41 -37.77 -23.80
C PRO A 372 10.73 -39.19 -24.27
N VAL A 373 10.49 -40.21 -23.43
CA VAL A 373 10.71 -41.61 -23.81
C VAL A 373 9.79 -42.02 -24.95
N THR A 374 8.57 -41.46 -24.99
CA THR A 374 7.54 -41.69 -26.00
C THR A 374 7.71 -40.85 -27.28
N LEU A 375 8.85 -40.16 -27.43
CA LEU A 375 9.05 -39.23 -28.55
C LEU A 375 8.95 -39.92 -29.92
N MET A 376 9.39 -41.18 -30.02
CA MET A 376 9.37 -41.93 -31.27
C MET A 376 7.99 -42.52 -31.59
N ASP A 377 7.15 -42.70 -30.56
CA ASP A 377 5.79 -43.25 -30.68
C ASP A 377 4.82 -42.21 -31.27
N GLU A 378 5.08 -40.92 -31.02
CA GLU A 378 4.30 -39.81 -31.56
C GLU A 378 4.47 -39.68 -33.09
N PRO A 379 3.43 -39.24 -33.83
CA PRO A 379 3.52 -39.02 -35.26
C PRO A 379 4.54 -37.93 -35.56
N ALA A 380 5.25 -38.06 -36.69
CA ALA A 380 6.42 -37.23 -37.02
C ALA A 380 6.17 -35.72 -36.87
N GLU A 381 4.98 -35.24 -37.24
CA GLU A 381 4.56 -33.83 -37.14
C GLU A 381 4.43 -33.33 -35.69
N LYS A 382 4.06 -34.21 -34.76
CA LYS A 382 3.89 -33.88 -33.33
C LYS A 382 5.15 -34.11 -32.51
N ARG A 383 6.15 -34.83 -33.02
CA ARG A 383 7.41 -35.09 -32.29
C ARG A 383 8.10 -33.81 -31.85
N LEU A 384 8.09 -32.79 -32.70
CA LEU A 384 8.74 -31.51 -32.41
C LEU A 384 8.01 -30.76 -31.29
N LEU A 385 6.68 -30.78 -31.29
CA LEU A 385 5.84 -30.22 -30.21
C LEU A 385 6.04 -30.99 -28.89
N ALA A 386 6.15 -32.32 -28.96
CA ALA A 386 6.42 -33.18 -27.82
C ALA A 386 7.82 -32.93 -27.21
N LEU A 387 8.85 -32.75 -28.05
CA LEU A 387 10.21 -32.46 -27.59
C LEU A 387 10.29 -31.15 -26.79
N PHE A 388 9.62 -30.09 -27.28
CA PHE A 388 9.61 -28.80 -26.61
C PHE A 388 8.56 -28.67 -25.49
N ALA A 389 7.78 -29.74 -25.24
CA ALA A 389 6.66 -29.77 -24.32
C ALA A 389 5.70 -28.58 -24.53
N VAL A 390 5.37 -28.29 -25.80
CA VAL A 390 4.40 -27.24 -26.16
C VAL A 390 3.01 -27.74 -25.77
N PRO A 391 2.21 -26.96 -25.01
CA PRO A 391 0.85 -27.36 -24.68
C PRO A 391 0.05 -27.55 -25.97
N PRO A 392 -0.81 -28.58 -26.07
CA PRO A 392 -1.66 -28.73 -27.24
C PRO A 392 -2.50 -27.47 -27.41
N ALA A 393 -2.70 -27.04 -28.67
CA ALA A 393 -3.62 -25.96 -28.96
C ALA A 393 -4.95 -26.27 -28.28
N LYS A 394 -5.54 -25.29 -27.59
CA LYS A 394 -6.92 -25.43 -27.10
C LYS A 394 -7.77 -25.59 -28.35
N GLU A 395 -8.13 -26.84 -28.66
CA GLU A 395 -9.12 -27.10 -29.69
C GLU A 395 -10.32 -26.26 -29.31
N THR A 396 -10.75 -25.37 -30.20
CA THR A 396 -12.05 -24.75 -30.07
C THR A 396 -13.02 -25.91 -30.15
N VAL A 397 -13.39 -26.46 -29.00
CA VAL A 397 -14.44 -27.46 -28.90
C VAL A 397 -15.63 -26.79 -29.53
N THR A 398 -15.89 -27.14 -30.79
CA THR A 398 -17.08 -26.76 -31.51
C THR A 398 -18.18 -27.54 -30.81
N VAL A 399 -18.72 -26.94 -29.75
CA VAL A 399 -19.91 -27.47 -29.09
C VAL A 399 -21.00 -27.36 -30.13
N ILE A 400 -21.32 -28.48 -30.77
CA ILE A 400 -22.45 -28.59 -31.67
C ILE A 400 -23.68 -28.32 -30.80
N PRO A 401 -24.43 -27.23 -31.03
CA PRO A 401 -25.57 -26.92 -30.18
C PRO A 401 -26.61 -28.02 -30.33
N VAL A 402 -26.87 -28.75 -29.24
CA VAL A 402 -27.92 -29.77 -29.19
C VAL A 402 -29.16 -29.11 -28.62
N PHE A 403 -30.22 -29.06 -29.42
CA PHE A 403 -31.46 -28.39 -29.02
C PHE A 403 -32.07 -29.07 -27.79
N GLY A 404 -32.23 -28.33 -26.69
CA GLY A 404 -32.80 -28.82 -25.43
C GLY A 404 -31.80 -29.08 -24.30
N ASP A 405 -30.48 -29.07 -24.56
CA ASP A 405 -29.46 -29.26 -23.53
C ASP A 405 -28.85 -27.92 -23.10
N ILE A 406 -29.25 -27.44 -21.91
CA ILE A 406 -28.87 -26.13 -21.37
C ILE A 406 -27.34 -25.98 -21.25
N SER A 407 -26.61 -27.09 -21.05
CA SER A 407 -25.14 -27.10 -20.96
C SER A 407 -24.40 -26.87 -22.28
N THR A 408 -25.09 -26.92 -23.43
CA THR A 408 -24.49 -26.65 -24.75
C THR A 408 -24.65 -25.19 -25.20
N TYR A 409 -25.54 -24.44 -24.56
CA TYR A 409 -25.71 -23.01 -24.83
C TYR A 409 -24.69 -22.22 -24.01
N ARG A 410 -23.69 -21.63 -24.69
CA ARG A 410 -22.91 -20.55 -24.08
C ARG A 410 -23.78 -19.30 -24.08
N ASP A 411 -24.09 -18.79 -22.90
CA ASP A 411 -24.78 -17.51 -22.78
C ASP A 411 -23.85 -16.40 -23.30
N PRO A 412 -24.19 -15.67 -24.38
CA PRO A 412 -23.31 -14.65 -24.97
C PRO A 412 -23.01 -13.49 -24.01
N THR A 413 -23.77 -13.39 -22.91
CA THR A 413 -23.59 -12.44 -21.82
C THR A 413 -22.67 -12.93 -20.70
N GLU A 414 -22.37 -14.24 -20.60
CA GLU A 414 -21.49 -14.76 -19.55
C GLU A 414 -20.01 -14.51 -19.89
N PRO A 415 -19.26 -13.80 -19.03
CA PRO A 415 -17.86 -13.49 -19.32
C PRO A 415 -16.98 -14.75 -19.24
N ASP A 416 -16.09 -14.94 -20.21
CA ASP A 416 -15.13 -16.04 -20.18
C ASP A 416 -14.16 -15.91 -18.99
N HIS A 417 -14.46 -16.63 -17.92
CA HIS A 417 -13.66 -16.64 -16.70
C HIS A 417 -12.22 -17.08 -16.93
N SER A 418 -11.95 -17.91 -17.94
CA SER A 418 -10.60 -18.36 -18.26
C SER A 418 -9.77 -17.24 -18.88
N PHE A 419 -10.37 -16.48 -19.80
CA PHE A 419 -9.77 -15.30 -20.40
C PHE A 419 -9.58 -14.18 -19.37
N LEU A 420 -10.55 -13.95 -18.49
CA LEU A 420 -10.43 -12.97 -17.40
C LEU A 420 -9.27 -13.30 -16.45
N ARG A 421 -9.11 -14.59 -16.08
CA ARG A 421 -7.97 -15.04 -15.24
C ARG A 421 -6.63 -14.83 -15.94
N TYR A 422 -6.57 -15.13 -17.23
CA TYR A 422 -5.38 -14.87 -18.04
C TYR A 422 -5.03 -13.38 -18.07
N LYS A 423 -5.99 -12.53 -18.45
CA LYS A 423 -5.79 -11.09 -18.53
C LYS A 423 -5.39 -10.50 -17.18
N ALA A 424 -6.07 -10.90 -16.10
CA ALA A 424 -5.69 -10.50 -14.74
C ALA A 424 -4.25 -10.90 -14.43
N LYS A 425 -3.82 -12.12 -14.80
CA LYS A 425 -2.46 -12.58 -14.55
C LYS A 425 -1.41 -11.82 -15.35
N ILE A 426 -1.67 -11.54 -16.63
CA ILE A 426 -0.77 -10.73 -17.47
C ILE A 426 -0.65 -9.32 -16.91
N THR A 427 -1.78 -8.66 -16.58
CA THR A 427 -1.74 -7.31 -15.99
C THR A 427 -0.98 -7.28 -14.65
N GLU A 428 -1.06 -8.35 -13.86
CA GLU A 428 -0.27 -8.50 -12.63
C GLU A 428 1.23 -8.53 -12.94
N LEU A 429 1.65 -9.33 -13.92
CA LEU A 429 3.05 -9.49 -14.32
C LEU A 429 3.61 -8.22 -14.99
N GLU A 430 2.84 -7.55 -15.85
CA GLU A 430 3.22 -6.28 -16.47
C GLU A 430 3.39 -5.17 -15.41
N GLY A 431 2.45 -5.10 -14.46
CA GLY A 431 2.54 -4.17 -13.33
C GLY A 431 3.75 -4.43 -12.44
N GLN A 432 4.17 -5.70 -12.29
CA GLN A 432 5.43 -6.05 -11.63
C GLN A 432 6.63 -5.62 -12.47
N TYR A 433 6.62 -5.96 -13.76
CA TYR A 433 7.70 -5.70 -14.71
C TYR A 433 8.11 -4.22 -14.73
N GLN A 434 7.14 -3.30 -14.81
CA GLN A 434 7.38 -1.85 -14.78
C GLN A 434 8.17 -1.38 -13.55
N ARG A 435 8.04 -2.12 -12.43
CA ARG A 435 8.63 -1.75 -11.15
C ARG A 435 9.98 -2.42 -10.94
N VAL A 436 10.35 -3.45 -11.70
CA VAL A 436 11.57 -4.23 -11.49
C VAL A 436 12.83 -3.41 -11.78
N GLN A 437 13.81 -3.55 -10.87
CA GLN A 437 15.11 -2.86 -10.94
C GLN A 437 16.21 -3.72 -11.56
N TYR A 438 16.12 -5.04 -11.42
CA TYR A 438 17.18 -5.97 -11.83
C TYR A 438 16.85 -6.59 -13.19
N PRO A 439 17.73 -6.51 -14.20
CA PRO A 439 17.47 -7.11 -15.52
C PRO A 439 17.23 -8.62 -15.48
N ILE A 440 17.91 -9.35 -14.60
CA ILE A 440 17.71 -10.82 -14.50
C ILE A 440 16.32 -11.20 -13.95
N GLU A 441 15.73 -10.34 -13.10
CA GLU A 441 14.36 -10.52 -12.61
C GLU A 441 13.35 -10.22 -13.73
N ARG A 442 13.68 -9.30 -14.64
CA ARG A 442 12.86 -9.02 -15.82
C ARG A 442 12.86 -10.20 -16.80
N CYS A 443 14.01 -10.85 -17.03
CA CYS A 443 14.07 -12.11 -17.79
C CYS A 443 13.14 -13.19 -17.21
N PHE A 444 13.09 -13.32 -15.88
CA PHE A 444 12.16 -14.25 -15.23
C PHE A 444 10.69 -13.87 -15.46
N LEU A 445 10.34 -12.59 -15.34
CA LEU A 445 8.97 -12.12 -15.59
C LEU A 445 8.56 -12.31 -17.06
N ASP A 446 9.45 -12.01 -18.01
CA ASP A 446 9.23 -12.24 -19.43
C ASP A 446 8.99 -13.73 -19.73
N HIS A 447 9.73 -14.62 -19.06
CA HIS A 447 9.49 -16.06 -19.16
C HIS A 447 8.11 -16.48 -18.63
N GLU A 448 7.69 -15.97 -17.47
CA GLU A 448 6.37 -16.27 -16.90
C GLU A 448 5.23 -15.71 -17.79
N MET A 449 5.39 -14.50 -18.34
CA MET A 449 4.44 -13.94 -19.31
C MET A 449 4.38 -14.81 -20.57
N ALA A 450 5.54 -15.14 -21.16
CA ALA A 450 5.64 -16.02 -22.33
C ALA A 450 4.96 -17.37 -22.11
N ARG A 451 5.12 -17.96 -20.91
CA ARG A 451 4.44 -19.21 -20.56
C ARG A 451 2.91 -19.08 -20.54
N HIS A 452 2.39 -17.96 -20.02
CA HIS A 452 0.95 -17.68 -20.01
C HIS A 452 0.41 -17.37 -21.41
N HIS A 453 1.16 -16.66 -22.26
CA HIS A 453 0.83 -16.44 -23.67
C HIS A 453 0.81 -17.75 -24.46
N LEU A 454 1.81 -18.61 -24.27
CA LEU A 454 1.91 -19.91 -24.94
C LEU A 454 0.72 -20.82 -24.61
N HIS A 455 0.28 -20.86 -23.35
CA HIS A 455 -0.87 -21.66 -22.94
C HIS A 455 -2.21 -21.18 -23.53
N ASN A 456 -2.29 -19.92 -23.96
CA ASN A 456 -3.48 -19.35 -24.58
C ASN A 456 -3.36 -19.17 -26.09
N GLY A 457 -2.26 -19.60 -26.71
CA GLY A 457 -2.07 -19.55 -28.16
C GLY A 457 -1.64 -18.18 -28.72
N TRP A 458 -1.17 -17.25 -27.89
CA TRP A 458 -0.70 -15.92 -28.31
C TRP A 458 0.77 -15.99 -28.73
N LEU A 459 1.03 -16.61 -29.88
CA LEU A 459 2.37 -17.04 -30.27
C LEU A 459 3.31 -15.87 -30.66
N ASP A 460 2.77 -14.77 -31.19
CA ASP A 460 3.59 -13.60 -31.54
C ASP A 460 4.08 -12.86 -30.29
N ASP A 461 3.23 -12.73 -29.27
CA ASP A 461 3.62 -12.16 -27.97
C ASP A 461 4.73 -12.99 -27.32
N VAL A 462 4.67 -14.33 -27.42
CA VAL A 462 5.75 -15.22 -26.92
C VAL A 462 7.09 -14.90 -27.59
N LYS A 463 7.09 -14.63 -28.90
CA LYS A 463 8.33 -14.25 -29.61
C LYS A 463 8.87 -12.91 -29.12
N VAL A 464 7.99 -11.91 -28.97
CA VAL A 464 8.37 -10.58 -28.46
C VAL A 464 8.96 -10.68 -27.06
N MET A 465 8.33 -11.45 -26.16
CA MET A 465 8.87 -11.67 -24.81
C MET A 465 10.19 -12.45 -24.85
N GLY A 466 10.31 -13.43 -25.75
CA GLY A 466 11.55 -14.18 -25.95
C GLY A 466 12.71 -13.32 -26.44
N THR A 467 12.50 -12.43 -27.41
CA THR A 467 13.53 -11.52 -27.92
C THR A 467 13.96 -10.51 -26.85
N ARG A 468 12.99 -9.96 -26.14
CA ARG A 468 13.23 -9.05 -25.00
C ARG A 468 14.07 -9.72 -23.92
N MET A 469 13.73 -10.96 -23.57
CA MET A 469 14.50 -11.76 -22.60
C MET A 469 15.95 -11.99 -23.07
N VAL A 470 16.19 -12.21 -24.36
CA VAL A 470 17.54 -12.34 -24.93
C VAL A 470 18.33 -11.03 -24.78
N GLU A 471 17.73 -9.89 -25.12
CA GLU A 471 18.37 -8.57 -25.00
C GLU A 471 18.72 -8.25 -23.53
N GLU A 472 17.81 -8.51 -22.60
CA GLU A 472 18.07 -8.31 -21.17
C GLU A 472 19.10 -9.29 -20.62
N ALA A 473 19.09 -10.54 -21.09
CA ALA A 473 20.08 -11.55 -20.72
C ALA A 473 21.49 -11.15 -21.18
N ILE A 474 21.61 -10.59 -22.38
CA ILE A 474 22.87 -10.01 -22.88
C ILE A 474 23.28 -8.83 -22.01
N GLY A 475 22.36 -7.92 -21.68
CA GLY A 475 22.64 -6.77 -20.82
C GLY A 475 23.09 -7.14 -19.40
N CYS A 476 22.63 -8.27 -18.87
CA CYS A 476 23.05 -8.76 -17.55
C CYS A 476 24.22 -9.75 -17.58
N GLY A 477 24.67 -10.18 -18.76
CA GLY A 477 25.72 -11.18 -18.94
C GLY A 477 25.32 -12.60 -18.52
N SER A 478 24.03 -12.96 -18.59
CA SER A 478 23.57 -14.31 -18.22
C SER A 478 23.39 -15.20 -19.45
N HIS A 479 24.31 -16.14 -19.65
CA HIS A 479 24.21 -17.13 -20.72
C HIS A 479 23.00 -18.08 -20.55
N LEU A 480 22.66 -18.41 -19.31
CA LEU A 480 21.53 -19.27 -18.96
C LEU A 480 20.20 -18.67 -19.42
N TRP A 481 19.93 -17.41 -19.08
CA TRP A 481 18.68 -16.74 -19.47
C TRP A 481 18.63 -16.43 -20.96
N ARG A 482 19.79 -16.21 -21.60
CA ARG A 482 19.87 -16.09 -23.07
C ARG A 482 19.44 -17.39 -23.76
N LEU A 483 19.93 -18.54 -23.29
CA LEU A 483 19.49 -19.85 -23.79
C LEU A 483 17.98 -20.04 -23.60
N ILE A 484 17.45 -19.73 -22.42
CA ILE A 484 16.01 -19.83 -22.14
C ILE A 484 15.21 -18.92 -23.08
N GLY A 485 15.71 -17.71 -23.36
CA GLY A 485 15.19 -16.78 -24.37
C GLY A 485 15.02 -17.45 -25.73
N HIS A 486 16.11 -17.96 -26.29
CA HIS A 486 16.06 -18.65 -27.57
C HIS A 486 15.14 -19.87 -27.56
N LEU A 487 15.11 -20.66 -26.48
CA LEU A 487 14.20 -21.80 -26.35
C LEU A 487 12.73 -21.40 -26.29
N THR A 488 12.39 -20.25 -25.68
CA THR A 488 11.01 -19.73 -25.70
C THR A 488 10.57 -19.29 -27.09
N ILE A 489 11.47 -18.67 -27.86
CA ILE A 489 11.21 -18.33 -29.28
C ILE A 489 11.04 -19.62 -30.10
N ALA A 490 11.91 -20.61 -29.89
CA ALA A 490 11.82 -21.91 -30.54
C ALA A 490 10.45 -22.56 -30.27
N LYS A 491 9.97 -22.57 -29.02
CA LYS A 491 8.63 -23.07 -28.67
C LYS A 491 7.51 -22.40 -29.46
N ALA A 492 7.56 -21.08 -29.62
CA ALA A 492 6.56 -20.35 -30.41
C ALA A 492 6.63 -20.71 -31.91
N LEU A 493 7.84 -20.83 -32.48
CA LEU A 493 8.04 -21.23 -33.88
C LEU A 493 7.59 -22.67 -34.13
N CYS A 494 7.82 -23.57 -33.17
CA CYS A 494 7.31 -24.95 -33.21
C CYS A 494 5.77 -24.95 -33.23
N ALA A 495 5.14 -24.17 -32.36
CA ALA A 495 3.68 -24.06 -32.30
C ALA A 495 3.07 -23.46 -33.59
N GLN A 496 3.80 -22.58 -34.27
CA GLN A 496 3.39 -21.98 -35.56
C GLN A 496 3.77 -22.85 -36.78
N ASN A 497 4.45 -23.98 -36.61
CA ASN A 497 4.98 -24.82 -37.70
C ASN A 497 5.90 -24.08 -38.71
N ASN A 498 6.57 -23.01 -38.27
CA ASN A 498 7.52 -22.24 -39.08
C ASN A 498 8.93 -22.85 -39.00
N LEU A 499 9.15 -23.90 -39.80
CA LEU A 499 10.34 -24.75 -39.72
C LEU A 499 11.63 -24.05 -40.21
N GLU A 500 11.55 -23.13 -41.17
CA GLU A 500 12.72 -22.45 -41.72
C GLU A 500 13.36 -21.50 -40.70
N GLN A 501 12.53 -20.68 -40.04
CA GLN A 501 13.01 -19.78 -38.99
C GLN A 501 13.50 -20.57 -37.78
N LEU A 502 12.83 -21.69 -37.46
CA LEU A 502 13.25 -22.58 -36.39
C LEU A 502 14.62 -23.20 -36.68
N ALA A 503 14.88 -23.68 -37.89
CA ALA A 503 16.17 -24.25 -38.27
C ALA A 503 17.30 -23.23 -38.12
N LYS A 504 17.10 -22.00 -38.59
CA LYS A 504 18.08 -20.91 -38.43
C LYS A 504 18.37 -20.62 -36.96
N LEU A 505 17.33 -20.45 -36.15
CA LEU A 505 17.48 -20.19 -34.72
C LEU A 505 18.16 -21.35 -33.99
N LEU A 506 17.85 -22.60 -34.33
CA LEU A 506 18.50 -23.77 -33.71
C LEU A 506 19.97 -23.89 -34.09
N CYS A 507 20.38 -23.48 -35.30
CA CYS A 507 21.80 -23.39 -35.68
C CYS A 507 22.53 -22.35 -34.81
N GLU A 508 21.99 -21.15 -34.69
CA GLU A 508 22.55 -20.09 -33.83
C GLU A 508 22.66 -20.53 -32.36
N VAL A 509 21.64 -21.25 -31.87
CA VAL A 509 21.63 -21.79 -30.51
C VAL A 509 22.68 -22.88 -30.32
N ALA A 510 22.88 -23.78 -31.28
CA ALA A 510 23.90 -24.83 -31.17
C ALA A 510 25.32 -24.24 -31.14
N GLU A 511 25.59 -23.24 -31.97
CA GLU A 511 26.86 -22.49 -31.94
C GLU A 511 27.02 -21.80 -30.58
N PHE A 512 25.97 -21.16 -30.06
CA PHE A 512 26.02 -20.51 -28.76
C PHE A 512 26.25 -21.48 -27.60
N VAL A 513 25.56 -22.63 -27.58
CA VAL A 513 25.68 -23.65 -26.54
C VAL A 513 27.08 -24.25 -26.55
N SER A 514 27.61 -24.60 -27.72
CA SER A 514 28.98 -25.16 -27.83
C SER A 514 30.06 -24.20 -27.34
N LEU A 515 29.88 -22.89 -27.53
CA LEU A 515 30.85 -21.88 -27.09
C LEU A 515 30.68 -21.43 -25.63
N SER A 516 29.45 -21.29 -25.14
CA SER A 516 29.14 -20.58 -23.89
C SER A 516 28.60 -21.47 -22.77
N LEU A 517 28.07 -22.67 -23.08
CA LEU A 517 27.43 -23.57 -22.12
C LEU A 517 27.74 -25.03 -22.47
N PRO A 518 28.93 -25.55 -22.13
CA PRO A 518 29.34 -26.92 -22.47
C PRO A 518 28.66 -27.97 -21.57
N ASP A 519 27.33 -28.07 -21.65
CA ASP A 519 26.54 -29.16 -21.07
C ASP A 519 26.10 -30.11 -22.19
N GLU A 520 26.60 -31.35 -22.13
CA GLU A 520 26.31 -32.41 -23.11
C GLU A 520 24.80 -32.66 -23.26
N ARG A 521 24.02 -32.50 -22.19
CA ARG A 521 22.58 -32.75 -22.21
C ARG A 521 21.84 -31.72 -23.06
N ILE A 522 22.24 -30.45 -22.92
CA ILE A 522 21.65 -29.34 -23.66
C ILE A 522 22.08 -29.42 -25.12
N ALA A 523 23.36 -29.68 -25.38
CA ALA A 523 23.87 -29.88 -26.72
C ALA A 523 23.11 -31.00 -27.45
N PHE A 524 22.97 -32.16 -26.81
CA PHE A 524 22.23 -33.29 -27.37
C PHE A 524 20.74 -32.96 -27.63
N PHE A 525 20.09 -32.23 -26.72
CA PHE A 525 18.71 -31.78 -26.91
C PHE A 525 18.57 -30.87 -28.15
N VAL A 526 19.49 -29.93 -28.34
CA VAL A 526 19.49 -28.99 -29.48
C VAL A 526 19.79 -29.74 -30.79
N GLU A 527 20.77 -30.64 -30.80
CA GLU A 527 21.08 -31.48 -31.97
C GLU A 527 19.89 -32.35 -32.39
N LEU A 528 19.19 -32.95 -31.42
CA LEU A 528 17.98 -33.73 -31.70
C LEU A 528 16.89 -32.84 -32.32
N ALA A 529 16.68 -31.64 -31.77
CA ALA A 529 15.73 -30.67 -32.31
C ALA A 529 16.08 -30.26 -33.76
N GLN A 530 17.37 -30.05 -34.06
CA GLN A 530 17.83 -29.76 -35.42
C GLN A 530 17.53 -30.90 -36.38
N LYS A 531 17.88 -32.15 -36.01
CA LYS A 531 17.63 -33.34 -36.85
C LYS A 531 16.14 -33.54 -37.14
N LEU A 532 15.28 -33.36 -36.14
CA LEU A 532 13.83 -33.44 -36.33
C LEU A 532 13.31 -32.32 -37.23
N THR A 533 13.82 -31.10 -37.09
CA THR A 533 13.41 -29.96 -37.93
C THR A 533 13.82 -30.17 -39.38
N GLN A 534 15.05 -30.64 -39.63
CA GLN A 534 15.53 -30.99 -40.98
C GLN A 534 14.72 -32.12 -41.60
N GLY A 535 14.40 -33.17 -40.83
CA GLY A 535 13.56 -34.27 -41.30
C GLY A 535 12.15 -33.82 -41.72
N LEU A 536 11.56 -32.84 -41.02
CA LEU A 536 10.27 -32.26 -41.41
C LEU A 536 10.38 -31.30 -42.60
N LEU A 537 11.46 -30.53 -42.71
CA LEU A 537 11.74 -29.67 -43.87
C LEU A 537 11.86 -30.49 -45.16
N ASN A 538 12.63 -31.57 -45.13
CA ASN A 538 12.79 -32.45 -46.29
C ASN A 538 11.45 -33.05 -46.73
N ARG A 539 10.61 -33.48 -45.77
CA ARG A 539 9.25 -33.99 -46.08
C ARG A 539 8.33 -32.92 -46.69
N LYS A 540 8.42 -31.66 -46.23
CA LYS A 540 7.67 -30.56 -46.86
C LYS A 540 8.11 -30.35 -48.30
N GLN A 541 9.42 -30.35 -48.56
CA GLN A 541 9.97 -30.24 -49.92
C GLN A 541 9.54 -31.41 -50.82
N ASP A 542 9.54 -32.64 -50.29
CA ASP A 542 9.07 -33.82 -51.01
C ASP A 542 7.56 -33.75 -51.33
N SER A 543 6.75 -33.20 -50.41
CA SER A 543 5.31 -32.99 -50.63
C SER A 543 4.99 -31.88 -51.63
N GLU A 544 5.86 -30.86 -51.75
CA GLU A 544 5.72 -29.79 -52.74
C GLU A 544 6.18 -30.23 -54.14
N LEU A 545 7.10 -31.20 -54.23
CA LEU A 545 7.58 -31.81 -55.49
C LEU A 545 6.62 -32.87 -56.06
N HIS A 546 5.77 -33.46 -55.22
CA HIS A 546 4.71 -34.38 -55.62
C HIS A 546 3.33 -33.90 -55.13
N PRO A 547 2.76 -32.84 -55.73
CA PRO A 547 1.37 -32.51 -55.49
C PRO A 547 0.53 -33.67 -56.03
N SER A 548 -0.14 -34.39 -55.14
CA SER A 548 -1.01 -35.51 -55.46
C SER A 548 -2.00 -35.17 -56.58
N SER A 549 -1.90 -35.93 -57.68
CA SER A 549 -2.88 -36.08 -58.75
C SER A 549 -4.17 -36.76 -58.29
#